data_AF-A0A950C7L2-F1
#
_entry.id   AF-A0A950C7L2-F1
#
_cell.length_a   1.000
_cell.length_b   1.000
_cell.length_c   1.000
_cell.angle_alpha   90.00
_cell.angle_beta   90.00
_cell.angle_gamma   90.00
#
_symmetry.space_group_name_H-M   'P 1'
#
loop_
_entity.id
_entity.type
_entity.pdbx_description
1 polymer ?
#
loop_
_entity_poly.entity_id
_entity_poly.type
_entity_poly.pdbx_seq_one_letter_code
_entity_poly.pdbx_strand_id
1 'polypeptide(L)'
;MKRLLCLAIVVVIATVSMTACSKGTSVPGGGGEASPSEALQNTTHFPLYADSVVIVSKGFSKTVQPGQNATGYLSSGAGTYVGNEVVASSNASLGELEKWVHGAEAKPPSGFVAVAMPAKMMTIHDVAMKNGMCFAVFKDASNPKHGLVVVAFDPQIADKKLGPALLAVSKYQNLPAPMKQAIDTQLRQRFGYGASDFVEAGSPIGSAAAALAQFKSQNQRGIVVVEATKQ
;
A
#
# COMPACT_ATOMS: atom_id res chain seq x y z
N MET A 1 -17.64 -9.56 -58.18
CA MET A 1 -16.75 -8.68 -58.98
C MET A 1 -16.03 -7.75 -57.99
N LYS A 2 -14.90 -8.18 -57.38
CA LYS A 2 -13.49 -7.82 -57.69
C LYS A 2 -13.22 -6.31 -57.87
N ARG A 3 -12.50 -5.73 -56.90
CA ARG A 3 -11.47 -4.64 -56.94
C ARG A 3 -11.29 -4.16 -55.47
N LEU A 4 -10.39 -4.69 -54.63
CA LEU A 4 -8.91 -4.52 -54.60
C LEU A 4 -8.44 -3.11 -54.95
N LEU A 5 -8.11 -2.32 -53.93
CA LEU A 5 -7.08 -1.28 -54.03
C LEU A 5 -6.27 -1.26 -52.72
N CYS A 6 -5.02 -1.72 -52.82
CA CYS A 6 -3.99 -1.57 -51.81
C CYS A 6 -3.42 -0.15 -51.88
N LEU A 7 -3.22 0.49 -50.73
CA LEU A 7 -2.23 1.56 -50.63
C LEU A 7 -1.41 1.35 -49.36
N ALA A 8 -0.20 0.84 -49.55
CA ALA A 8 0.85 0.79 -48.55
C ALA A 8 1.61 2.11 -48.59
N ILE A 9 1.74 2.79 -47.44
CA ILE A 9 2.65 3.92 -47.28
C ILE A 9 3.72 3.48 -46.28
N VAL A 10 4.92 3.28 -46.82
CA VAL A 10 6.17 3.07 -46.11
C VAL A 10 6.73 4.47 -45.80
N VAL A 11 6.89 4.82 -44.52
CA VAL A 11 7.68 6.00 -44.11
C VAL A 11 8.94 5.51 -43.43
N VAL A 12 10.07 5.83 -44.06
CA VAL A 12 11.43 5.51 -43.65
C VAL A 12 11.91 6.50 -42.58
N ILE A 13 12.68 5.93 -41.65
CA ILE A 13 13.35 6.47 -40.47
C ILE A 13 14.33 7.61 -40.82
N ALA A 14 14.35 8.66 -39.99
CA ALA A 14 15.48 9.58 -39.86
C ALA A 14 15.80 9.81 -38.36
N THR A 15 16.70 9.00 -37.84
CA THR A 15 17.38 9.15 -36.55
C THR A 15 18.44 10.24 -36.66
N VAL A 16 18.21 11.40 -36.04
CA VAL A 16 19.24 12.43 -35.84
C VAL A 16 19.90 12.18 -34.49
N SER A 17 21.03 11.48 -34.51
CA SER A 17 21.92 11.33 -33.35
C SER A 17 22.78 12.59 -33.23
N MET A 18 22.39 13.53 -32.35
CA MET A 18 23.27 14.64 -31.98
C MET A 18 24.37 14.14 -31.04
N THR A 19 25.55 13.90 -31.62
CA THR A 19 26.82 13.73 -30.91
C THR A 19 27.34 15.12 -30.57
N ALA A 20 27.07 15.60 -29.35
CA ALA A 20 27.69 16.82 -28.82
C ALA A 20 28.96 16.46 -28.04
N CYS A 21 30.10 16.48 -28.73
CA CYS A 21 31.42 16.53 -28.09
C CYS A 21 31.64 17.93 -27.50
N SER A 22 31.27 18.10 -26.23
CA SER A 22 31.69 19.26 -25.43
C SER A 22 33.12 19.03 -24.94
N LYS A 23 34.06 19.84 -25.45
CA LYS A 23 35.43 19.95 -24.93
C LYS A 23 35.35 20.44 -23.48
N GLY A 24 35.90 19.65 -22.57
CA GLY A 24 35.98 19.97 -21.15
C GLY A 24 36.82 21.21 -20.89
N THR A 25 36.16 22.26 -20.43
CA THR A 25 36.77 23.34 -19.65
C THR A 25 36.68 22.91 -18.19
N SER A 26 37.80 22.49 -17.62
CA SER A 26 37.95 22.14 -16.21
C SER A 26 37.75 23.38 -15.35
N VAL A 27 36.60 23.45 -14.67
CA VAL A 27 36.37 24.35 -13.53
C VAL A 27 36.80 23.60 -12.26
N PRO A 28 37.85 24.03 -11.56
CA PRO A 28 38.21 23.45 -10.28
C PRO A 28 37.30 24.07 -9.21
N GLY A 29 36.30 23.32 -8.76
CA GLY A 29 35.41 23.76 -7.68
C GLY A 29 34.28 22.79 -7.40
N GLY A 30 34.54 21.77 -6.58
CA GLY A 30 33.50 21.10 -5.79
C GLY A 30 32.47 20.26 -6.56
N GLY A 31 32.89 19.56 -7.60
CA GLY A 31 32.08 18.50 -8.20
C GLY A 31 32.08 17.25 -7.33
N GLY A 32 31.26 17.23 -6.27
CA GLY A 32 30.77 15.97 -5.76
C GLY A 32 29.91 15.37 -6.87
N GLU A 33 30.39 14.33 -7.54
CA GLU A 33 29.50 13.43 -8.28
C GLU A 33 28.38 13.06 -7.31
N ALA A 34 27.16 13.50 -7.62
CA ALA A 34 26.00 13.00 -6.91
C ALA A 34 25.95 11.51 -7.21
N SER A 35 26.46 10.70 -6.28
CA SER A 35 26.31 9.25 -6.32
C SER A 35 24.86 8.94 -6.67
N PRO A 36 24.60 8.04 -7.63
CA PRO A 36 23.23 7.67 -7.95
C PRO A 36 22.55 7.28 -6.64
N SER A 37 21.45 7.98 -6.31
CA SER A 37 20.66 7.67 -5.12
C SER A 37 20.33 6.17 -5.17
N GLU A 38 20.79 5.42 -4.17
CA GLU A 38 20.51 3.98 -4.10
C GLU A 38 18.99 3.78 -4.24
N ALA A 39 18.60 2.82 -5.07
CA ALA A 39 17.20 2.47 -5.21
C ALA A 39 16.68 1.96 -3.86
N LEU A 40 15.54 2.48 -3.40
CA LEU A 40 14.89 2.03 -2.18
C LEU A 40 14.68 0.51 -2.25
N GLN A 41 14.97 -0.16 -1.15
CA GLN A 41 14.86 -1.62 -1.05
C GLN A 41 13.66 -2.02 -0.21
N ASN A 42 13.11 -3.20 -0.51
CA ASN A 42 12.12 -3.83 0.35
C ASN A 42 12.81 -4.30 1.63
N THR A 43 12.52 -3.63 2.74
CA THR A 43 13.06 -3.96 4.07
C THR A 43 12.16 -4.93 4.85
N THR A 44 11.04 -5.34 4.27
CA THR A 44 10.16 -6.35 4.86
C THR A 44 10.55 -7.75 4.39
N HIS A 45 10.22 -8.76 5.19
CA HIS A 45 10.47 -10.16 4.86
C HIS A 45 9.41 -10.75 3.90
N PHE A 46 8.50 -9.92 3.39
CA PHE A 46 7.43 -10.35 2.50
C PHE A 46 7.80 -10.01 1.04
N PRO A 47 7.73 -10.97 0.11
CA PRO A 47 8.01 -10.72 -1.30
C PRO A 47 6.98 -9.77 -1.87
N LEU A 48 7.40 -8.80 -2.69
CA LEU A 48 6.48 -7.92 -3.43
C LEU A 48 6.00 -8.60 -4.72
N TYR A 49 4.93 -8.09 -5.30
CA TYR A 49 4.51 -8.49 -6.65
C TYR A 49 5.63 -8.20 -7.65
N ALA A 50 5.76 -9.06 -8.68
CA ALA A 50 6.81 -8.95 -9.69
C ALA A 50 6.85 -7.54 -10.32
N ASP A 51 8.06 -7.05 -10.59
CA ASP A 51 8.33 -5.74 -11.20
C ASP A 51 7.77 -4.52 -10.44
N SER A 52 7.40 -4.68 -9.17
CA SER A 52 6.99 -3.56 -8.32
C SER A 52 8.20 -2.71 -7.93
N VAL A 53 8.01 -1.40 -7.88
CA VAL A 53 9.05 -0.43 -7.51
C VAL A 53 8.79 0.10 -6.12
N VAL A 54 9.75 -0.06 -5.21
CA VAL A 54 9.64 0.51 -3.86
C VAL A 54 9.75 2.03 -3.95
N ILE A 55 8.74 2.73 -3.44
CA ILE A 55 8.67 4.20 -3.42
C ILE A 55 8.78 4.77 -1.99
N VAL A 56 8.49 3.95 -0.97
CA VAL A 56 8.73 4.26 0.44
C VAL A 56 9.26 3.02 1.13
N SER A 57 10.29 3.17 1.95
CA SER A 57 10.78 2.16 2.87
C SER A 57 11.24 2.85 4.15
N LYS A 58 10.61 2.54 5.28
CA LYS A 58 10.91 3.18 6.57
C LYS A 58 10.70 2.23 7.75
N GLY A 59 11.54 2.37 8.77
CA GLY A 59 11.30 1.77 10.07
C GLY A 59 10.32 2.60 10.91
N PHE A 60 9.64 1.96 11.86
CA PHE A 60 8.79 2.65 12.82
C PHE A 60 8.83 1.99 14.21
N SER A 61 8.41 2.75 15.21
CA SER A 61 8.11 2.27 16.56
C SER A 61 6.75 2.81 17.00
N LYS A 62 5.88 1.94 17.50
CA LYS A 62 4.51 2.28 17.90
C LYS A 62 4.12 1.55 19.18
N THR A 63 3.65 2.29 20.18
CA THR A 63 3.12 1.72 21.43
C THR A 63 1.60 1.65 21.39
N VAL A 64 1.05 0.47 21.61
CA VAL A 64 -0.37 0.22 21.86
C VAL A 64 -0.58 0.23 23.38
N GLN A 65 -1.39 1.15 23.88
CA GLN A 65 -1.67 1.27 25.32
C GLN A 65 -2.67 0.19 25.79
N PRO A 66 -2.66 -0.19 27.08
CA PRO A 66 -3.72 -1.00 27.66
C PRO A 66 -5.10 -0.39 27.40
N GLY A 67 -6.05 -1.23 26.96
CA GLY A 67 -7.42 -0.78 26.61
C GLY A 67 -7.58 -0.18 25.21
N GLN A 68 -6.50 -0.01 24.44
CA GLN A 68 -6.61 0.32 23.01
C GLN A 68 -6.85 -0.95 22.19
N ASN A 69 -7.79 -0.86 21.23
CA ASN A 69 -7.98 -1.90 20.24
C ASN A 69 -6.81 -1.89 19.26
N ALA A 70 -6.22 -3.07 19.03
CA ALA A 70 -5.19 -3.30 18.03
C ALA A 70 -5.60 -4.44 17.11
N THR A 71 -5.37 -4.25 15.80
CA THR A 71 -5.79 -5.18 14.75
C THR A 71 -4.64 -5.48 13.79
N GLY A 72 -4.87 -6.40 12.86
CA GLY A 72 -3.88 -6.77 11.84
C GLY A 72 -2.54 -7.22 12.45
N TYR A 73 -1.47 -6.55 12.04
CA TYR A 73 -0.09 -6.83 12.48
C TYR A 73 0.19 -6.47 13.95
N LEU A 74 -0.72 -5.77 14.63
CA LEU A 74 -0.62 -5.42 16.06
C LEU A 74 -1.54 -6.28 16.96
N SER A 75 -2.04 -7.39 16.44
CA SER A 75 -3.04 -8.25 17.12
C SER A 75 -2.55 -8.94 18.41
N SER A 76 -1.26 -8.82 18.75
CA SER A 76 -0.68 -9.30 20.03
C SER A 76 -0.99 -8.40 21.25
N GLY A 77 -1.88 -7.42 21.10
CA GLY A 77 -2.37 -6.56 22.18
C GLY A 77 -1.39 -5.47 22.62
N ALA A 78 -1.59 -4.92 23.82
CA ALA A 78 -0.83 -3.77 24.33
C ALA A 78 0.67 -4.05 24.47
N GLY A 79 1.50 -3.09 24.05
CA GLY A 79 2.97 -3.18 24.06
C GLY A 79 3.60 -2.28 22.99
N THR A 80 4.93 -2.25 22.95
CA THR A 80 5.69 -1.52 21.93
C THR A 80 6.03 -2.43 20.78
N TYR A 81 5.72 -1.98 19.57
CA TYR A 81 5.99 -2.68 18.32
C TYR A 81 7.04 -1.91 17.55
N VAL A 82 8.03 -2.64 17.04
CA VAL A 82 9.06 -2.11 16.13
C VAL A 82 8.94 -2.87 14.82
N GLY A 83 9.05 -2.16 13.71
CA GLY A 83 8.75 -2.76 12.41
C GLY A 83 9.16 -1.91 11.22
N ASN A 84 8.81 -2.41 10.04
CA ASN A 84 9.09 -1.78 8.76
C ASN A 84 7.79 -1.58 7.98
N GLU A 85 7.68 -0.45 7.30
CA GLU A 85 6.64 -0.15 6.32
C GLU A 85 7.30 0.06 4.96
N VAL A 86 6.82 -0.71 3.98
CA VAL A 86 7.20 -0.58 2.57
C VAL A 86 5.96 -0.25 1.76
N VAL A 87 6.07 0.79 0.92
CA VAL A 87 5.08 1.12 -0.10
C VAL A 87 5.75 0.94 -1.46
N ALA A 88 5.11 0.16 -2.32
CA ALA A 88 5.57 -0.09 -3.68
C ALA A 88 4.49 0.26 -4.69
N SER A 89 4.90 0.72 -5.86
CA SER A 89 4.03 0.91 -7.02
C SER A 89 4.14 -0.28 -7.97
N SER A 90 3.04 -0.61 -8.64
CA SER A 90 2.97 -1.68 -9.63
C SER A 90 2.13 -1.26 -10.83
N ASN A 91 2.54 -1.71 -12.02
CA ASN A 91 1.75 -1.57 -13.25
C ASN A 91 0.68 -2.67 -13.39
N ALA A 92 0.67 -3.67 -12.51
CA ALA A 92 -0.34 -4.71 -12.49
C ALA A 92 -1.75 -4.13 -12.27
N SER A 93 -2.75 -4.78 -12.84
CA SER A 93 -4.15 -4.50 -12.56
C SER A 93 -4.51 -4.88 -11.13
N LEU A 94 -5.57 -4.26 -10.58
CA LEU A 94 -6.06 -4.63 -9.24
C LEU A 94 -6.40 -6.12 -9.15
N GLY A 95 -7.01 -6.69 -10.19
CA GLY A 95 -7.37 -8.12 -10.22
C GLY A 95 -6.16 -9.06 -10.23
N GLU A 96 -5.02 -8.64 -10.77
CA GLU A 96 -3.76 -9.40 -10.67
C GLU A 96 -3.17 -9.33 -9.26
N LEU A 97 -3.21 -8.16 -8.64
CA LEU A 97 -2.76 -8.00 -7.26
C LEU A 97 -3.66 -8.74 -6.26
N GLU A 98 -4.98 -8.74 -6.46
CA GLU A 98 -5.93 -9.54 -5.68
C GLU A 98 -5.58 -11.03 -5.74
N LYS A 99 -5.37 -11.57 -6.96
CA LYS A 99 -4.95 -12.97 -7.13
C LYS A 99 -3.62 -13.26 -6.45
N TRP A 100 -2.69 -12.32 -6.48
CA TRP A 100 -1.40 -12.46 -5.82
C TRP A 100 -1.53 -12.47 -4.30
N VAL A 101 -2.32 -11.56 -3.70
CA VAL A 101 -2.58 -11.53 -2.26
C VAL A 101 -3.25 -12.84 -1.82
N HIS A 102 -4.30 -13.29 -2.52
CA HIS A 102 -4.94 -14.58 -2.23
C HIS A 102 -4.01 -15.78 -2.44
N GLY A 103 -3.12 -15.72 -3.43
CA GLY A 103 -2.08 -16.73 -3.64
C GLY A 103 -1.11 -16.78 -2.45
N ALA A 104 -0.74 -15.63 -1.89
CA ALA A 104 0.07 -15.55 -0.68
C ALA A 104 -0.69 -16.05 0.56
N GLU A 105 -2.00 -15.85 0.68
CA GLU A 105 -2.79 -16.45 1.76
C GLU A 105 -2.83 -17.98 1.68
N ALA A 106 -3.03 -18.52 0.47
CA ALA A 106 -3.09 -19.96 0.23
C ALA A 106 -1.71 -20.63 0.40
N LYS A 107 -0.64 -19.92 0.04
CA LYS A 107 0.75 -20.38 0.19
C LYS A 107 1.60 -19.25 0.79
N PRO A 108 1.56 -19.07 2.12
CA PRO A 108 2.31 -18.02 2.80
C PRO A 108 3.80 -18.07 2.49
N PRO A 109 4.47 -16.92 2.36
CA PRO A 109 5.93 -16.85 2.32
C PRO A 109 6.55 -17.56 3.53
N SER A 110 7.76 -18.11 3.34
CA SER A 110 8.44 -18.91 4.37
C SER A 110 8.52 -18.18 5.71
N GLY A 111 8.19 -18.88 6.79
CA GLY A 111 8.17 -18.33 8.15
C GLY A 111 6.84 -17.70 8.58
N PHE A 112 5.93 -17.42 7.64
CA PHE A 112 4.62 -16.86 7.95
C PHE A 112 3.49 -17.89 7.80
N VAL A 113 2.39 -17.65 8.52
CA VAL A 113 1.10 -18.30 8.30
C VAL A 113 0.02 -17.25 8.14
N ALA A 114 -0.92 -17.48 7.22
CA ALA A 114 -2.08 -16.62 7.07
C ALA A 114 -2.92 -16.65 8.35
N VAL A 115 -3.37 -15.49 8.79
CA VAL A 115 -4.26 -15.36 9.94
C VAL A 115 -5.69 -15.42 9.44
N ALA A 116 -6.43 -16.42 9.90
CA ALA A 116 -7.87 -16.49 9.64
C ALA A 116 -8.54 -15.21 10.13
N MET A 117 -9.20 -14.49 9.23
CA MET A 117 -9.87 -13.24 9.56
C MET A 117 -11.08 -13.53 10.46
N PRO A 118 -11.16 -12.92 11.66
CA PRO A 118 -12.37 -12.99 12.48
C PRO A 118 -13.59 -12.45 11.71
N ALA A 119 -14.80 -12.87 12.07
CA ALA A 119 -16.02 -12.45 11.36
C ALA A 119 -16.17 -10.91 11.22
N LYS A 120 -15.75 -10.14 12.24
CA LYS A 120 -15.73 -8.67 12.18
C LYS A 120 -14.77 -8.15 11.08
N MET A 121 -13.62 -8.78 10.89
CA MET A 121 -12.64 -8.44 9.86
C MET A 121 -13.05 -8.93 8.47
N MET A 122 -13.84 -9.99 8.36
CA MET A 122 -14.41 -10.43 7.07
C MET A 122 -15.28 -9.34 6.45
N THR A 123 -16.14 -8.68 7.23
CA THR A 123 -16.93 -7.54 6.75
C THR A 123 -16.04 -6.39 6.28
N ILE A 124 -14.94 -6.12 7.00
CA ILE A 124 -13.95 -5.10 6.63
C ILE A 124 -13.22 -5.49 5.33
N HIS A 125 -12.91 -6.77 5.14
CA HIS A 125 -12.31 -7.29 3.93
C HIS A 125 -13.25 -7.15 2.72
N ASP A 126 -14.51 -7.57 2.83
CA ASP A 126 -15.50 -7.45 1.75
C ASP A 126 -15.73 -6.00 1.34
N VAL A 127 -15.74 -5.11 2.34
CA VAL A 127 -15.76 -3.68 2.14
C VAL A 127 -14.50 -3.22 1.40
N ALA A 128 -13.32 -3.61 1.85
CA ALA A 128 -12.06 -3.21 1.24
C ALA A 128 -12.05 -3.58 -0.25
N MET A 129 -12.45 -4.81 -0.58
CA MET A 129 -12.55 -5.32 -1.96
C MET A 129 -13.50 -4.45 -2.79
N LYS A 130 -14.70 -4.15 -2.26
CA LYS A 130 -15.65 -3.24 -2.93
C LYS A 130 -15.10 -1.83 -3.14
N ASN A 131 -14.12 -1.42 -2.35
CA ASN A 131 -13.49 -0.11 -2.39
C ASN A 131 -12.12 -0.09 -3.08
N GLY A 132 -11.79 -1.16 -3.83
CA GLY A 132 -10.57 -1.21 -4.64
C GLY A 132 -9.32 -1.56 -3.83
N MET A 133 -9.47 -2.30 -2.74
CA MET A 133 -8.39 -2.75 -1.88
C MET A 133 -8.53 -4.24 -1.56
N CYS A 134 -7.43 -4.97 -1.56
CA CYS A 134 -7.36 -6.35 -1.10
C CYS A 134 -6.28 -6.42 -0.03
N PHE A 135 -6.51 -7.14 1.05
CA PHE A 135 -5.49 -7.29 2.09
C PHE A 135 -5.47 -8.70 2.65
N ALA A 136 -4.30 -9.08 3.15
CA ALA A 136 -4.09 -10.30 3.91
C ALA A 136 -3.28 -9.99 5.17
N VAL A 137 -3.54 -10.74 6.22
CA VAL A 137 -2.83 -10.64 7.50
C VAL A 137 -2.09 -11.95 7.74
N PHE A 138 -0.84 -11.84 8.16
CA PHE A 138 0.03 -12.95 8.46
C PHE A 138 0.60 -12.80 9.87
N LYS A 139 1.01 -13.93 10.45
CA LYS A 139 1.82 -13.99 11.66
C LYS A 139 3.00 -14.91 11.43
N ASP A 140 4.10 -14.63 12.09
CA ASP A 140 5.25 -15.52 12.08
C ASP A 140 4.89 -16.82 12.80
N ALA A 141 5.20 -17.95 12.16
CA ALA A 141 4.91 -19.29 12.65
C ALA A 141 5.70 -19.63 13.92
N SER A 142 6.89 -19.05 14.06
CA SER A 142 7.83 -19.27 15.17
C SER A 142 7.71 -18.19 16.26
N ASN A 143 7.24 -17.00 15.92
CA ASN A 143 7.11 -15.88 16.85
C ASN A 143 5.72 -15.22 16.75
N PRO A 144 4.75 -15.58 17.61
CA PRO A 144 3.39 -15.02 17.54
C PRO A 144 3.31 -13.51 17.79
N LYS A 145 4.38 -12.88 18.31
CA LYS A 145 4.50 -11.43 18.49
C LYS A 145 4.85 -10.68 17.21
N HIS A 146 5.25 -11.39 16.15
CA HIS A 146 5.61 -10.84 14.86
C HIS A 146 4.45 -11.01 13.88
N GLY A 147 3.86 -9.88 13.49
CA GLY A 147 2.71 -9.81 12.59
C GLY A 147 3.03 -9.03 11.33
N LEU A 148 2.30 -9.32 10.26
CA LEU A 148 2.45 -8.66 8.98
C LEU A 148 1.07 -8.42 8.34
N VAL A 149 0.91 -7.29 7.67
CA VAL A 149 -0.22 -7.03 6.78
C VAL A 149 0.33 -6.66 5.40
N VAL A 150 -0.30 -7.21 4.37
CA VAL A 150 -0.14 -6.76 2.99
C VAL A 150 -1.46 -6.17 2.52
N VAL A 151 -1.40 -5.02 1.85
CA VAL A 151 -2.56 -4.36 1.24
C VAL A 151 -2.21 -3.99 -0.19
N ALA A 152 -2.92 -4.57 -1.15
CA ALA A 152 -2.91 -4.11 -2.53
C ALA A 152 -4.11 -3.19 -2.77
N PHE A 153 -3.93 -2.11 -3.52
CA PHE A 153 -5.03 -1.19 -3.80
C PHE A 153 -4.89 -0.45 -5.12
N ASP A 154 -6.03 -0.03 -5.67
CA ASP A 154 -6.12 0.92 -6.77
C ASP A 154 -6.35 2.33 -6.19
N PRO A 155 -5.35 3.23 -6.25
CA PRO A 155 -5.44 4.55 -5.65
C PRO A 155 -6.60 5.40 -6.18
N GLN A 156 -6.98 5.25 -7.45
CA GLN A 156 -8.07 6.02 -8.04
C GLN A 156 -9.43 5.53 -7.52
N ILE A 157 -9.61 4.21 -7.45
CA ILE A 157 -10.85 3.63 -6.90
C ILE A 157 -10.95 3.92 -5.41
N ALA A 158 -9.86 3.73 -4.66
CA ALA A 158 -9.79 3.97 -3.24
C ALA A 158 -10.02 5.45 -2.90
N ASP A 159 -9.37 6.41 -3.57
CA ASP A 159 -9.60 7.84 -3.34
C ASP A 159 -11.06 8.24 -3.67
N LYS A 160 -11.59 7.77 -4.80
CA LYS A 160 -12.97 8.06 -5.20
C LYS A 160 -14.00 7.54 -4.18
N LYS A 161 -13.80 6.32 -3.66
CA LYS A 161 -14.80 5.67 -2.80
C LYS A 161 -14.59 5.92 -1.31
N LEU A 162 -13.34 6.02 -0.88
CA LEU A 162 -12.97 6.22 0.53
C LEU A 162 -12.63 7.67 0.84
N GLY A 163 -12.26 8.50 -0.12
CA GLY A 163 -11.89 9.90 0.10
C GLY A 163 -12.85 10.66 1.01
N PRO A 164 -14.18 10.59 0.80
CA PRO A 164 -15.15 11.19 1.72
C PRO A 164 -15.09 10.63 3.15
N ALA A 165 -14.91 9.31 3.30
CA ALA A 165 -14.74 8.67 4.61
C ALA A 165 -13.41 9.08 5.27
N LEU A 166 -12.32 9.17 4.50
CA LEU A 166 -11.00 9.62 4.98
C LEU A 166 -11.02 11.08 5.43
N LEU A 167 -11.77 11.95 4.73
CA LEU A 167 -12.03 13.32 5.17
C LEU A 167 -12.84 13.38 6.46
N ALA A 168 -13.79 12.45 6.67
CA ALA A 168 -14.50 12.35 7.94
C ALA A 168 -13.58 11.84 9.06
N VAL A 169 -12.70 10.88 8.76
CA VAL A 169 -11.71 10.31 9.69
C VAL A 169 -10.69 11.35 10.17
N SER A 170 -10.20 12.23 9.31
CA SER A 170 -9.25 13.27 9.71
C SER A 170 -9.86 14.24 10.74
N LYS A 171 -11.17 14.51 10.61
CA LYS A 171 -11.93 15.28 11.61
C LYS A 171 -12.20 14.44 12.86
N TYR A 172 -12.51 13.16 12.68
CA TYR A 172 -12.89 12.22 13.75
C TYR A 172 -11.92 12.22 14.93
N GLN A 173 -10.60 12.20 14.68
CA GLN A 173 -9.61 12.08 15.76
C GLN A 173 -9.70 13.22 16.80
N ASN A 174 -10.07 14.43 16.35
CA ASN A 174 -10.14 15.64 17.16
C ASN A 174 -11.51 15.88 17.82
N LEU A 175 -12.50 15.01 17.61
CA LEU A 175 -13.86 15.21 18.11
C LEU A 175 -14.08 14.64 19.53
N PRO A 176 -15.01 15.23 20.31
CA PRO A 176 -15.48 14.63 21.55
C PRO A 176 -16.26 13.33 21.29
N ALA A 177 -16.31 12.45 22.30
CA ALA A 177 -16.85 11.09 22.16
C ALA A 177 -18.28 11.00 21.57
N PRO A 178 -19.25 11.86 21.95
CA PRO A 178 -20.59 11.80 21.36
C PRO A 178 -20.62 12.06 19.85
N MET A 179 -19.76 12.97 19.37
CA MET A 179 -19.65 13.30 17.95
C MET A 179 -18.94 12.19 17.17
N LYS A 180 -17.93 11.54 17.78
CA LYS A 180 -17.28 10.35 17.22
C LYS A 180 -18.31 9.24 16.96
N GLN A 181 -19.19 8.96 17.93
CA GLN A 181 -20.20 7.93 17.78
C GLN A 181 -21.21 8.22 16.65
N ALA A 182 -21.62 9.49 16.50
CA ALA A 182 -22.52 9.89 15.41
C ALA A 182 -21.87 9.67 14.03
N ILE A 183 -20.61 10.06 13.86
CA ILE A 183 -19.86 9.84 12.61
C ILE A 183 -19.68 8.36 12.34
N ASP A 184 -19.29 7.57 13.35
CA ASP A 184 -19.15 6.12 13.20
C ASP A 184 -20.47 5.46 12.76
N THR A 185 -21.59 5.88 13.34
CA THR A 185 -22.91 5.35 12.98
C THR A 185 -23.25 5.68 11.53
N GLN A 186 -23.06 6.94 11.13
CA GLN A 186 -23.34 7.39 9.76
C GLN A 186 -22.45 6.69 8.73
N LEU A 187 -21.15 6.53 9.02
CA LEU A 187 -20.23 5.82 8.15
C LEU A 187 -20.60 4.33 8.05
N ARG A 188 -20.94 3.69 9.18
CA ARG A 188 -21.37 2.28 9.19
C ARG A 188 -22.62 2.08 8.36
N GLN A 189 -23.61 2.97 8.47
CA GLN A 189 -24.83 2.90 7.68
C GLN A 189 -24.60 3.07 6.17
N ARG A 190 -23.66 3.94 5.77
CA ARG A 190 -23.42 4.26 4.35
C ARG A 190 -22.43 3.32 3.68
N PHE A 191 -21.40 2.91 4.40
CA PHE A 191 -20.23 2.24 3.83
C PHE A 191 -19.97 0.86 4.44
N GLY A 192 -20.64 0.50 5.55
CA GLY A 192 -20.47 -0.78 6.25
C GLY A 192 -19.38 -0.79 7.32
N TYR A 193 -18.71 0.35 7.57
CA TYR A 193 -17.62 0.51 8.55
C TYR A 193 -17.61 1.90 9.17
N GLY A 194 -17.02 2.04 10.35
CA GLY A 194 -16.85 3.31 11.06
C GLY A 194 -15.52 4.00 10.76
N ALA A 195 -15.39 5.27 11.16
CA ALA A 195 -14.11 5.96 11.19
C ALA A 195 -13.14 5.30 12.17
N SER A 196 -13.66 4.73 13.27
CA SER A 196 -12.90 3.90 14.21
C SER A 196 -12.11 2.79 13.51
N ASP A 197 -12.71 2.12 12.52
CA ASP A 197 -12.05 1.00 11.82
C ASP A 197 -10.86 1.45 10.95
N PHE A 198 -10.76 2.73 10.56
CA PHE A 198 -9.57 3.29 9.86
C PHE A 198 -8.45 3.70 10.81
N VAL A 199 -8.81 4.28 11.95
CA VAL A 199 -7.85 4.86 12.89
C VAL A 199 -7.35 3.86 13.92
N GLU A 200 -7.98 2.69 13.99
CA GLU A 200 -7.52 1.57 14.80
C GLU A 200 -6.05 1.25 14.50
N ALA A 201 -5.29 0.99 15.56
CA ALA A 201 -3.88 0.69 15.43
C ALA A 201 -3.71 -0.64 14.70
N GLY A 202 -2.99 -0.61 13.57
CA GLY A 202 -2.75 -1.80 12.75
C GLY A 202 -3.81 -2.03 11.66
N SER A 203 -4.75 -1.10 11.48
CA SER A 203 -5.78 -1.17 10.43
C SER A 203 -5.15 -1.31 9.03
N PRO A 204 -5.49 -2.37 8.26
CA PRO A 204 -5.07 -2.51 6.87
C PRO A 204 -5.54 -1.33 6.01
N ILE A 205 -6.80 -0.92 6.18
CA ILE A 205 -7.38 0.20 5.43
C ILE A 205 -6.71 1.52 5.83
N GLY A 206 -6.44 1.72 7.13
CA GLY A 206 -5.70 2.90 7.60
C GLY A 206 -4.30 2.98 6.99
N SER A 207 -3.62 1.84 6.83
CA SER A 207 -2.28 1.76 6.23
C SER A 207 -2.31 2.12 4.73
N ALA A 208 -3.27 1.58 3.97
CA ALA A 208 -3.47 1.98 2.57
C ALA A 208 -3.86 3.45 2.43
N ALA A 209 -4.72 3.96 3.32
CA ALA A 209 -5.13 5.36 3.31
C ALA A 209 -3.96 6.32 3.54
N ALA A 210 -3.03 5.98 4.43
CA ALA A 210 -1.81 6.74 4.62
C ALA A 210 -0.91 6.73 3.38
N ALA A 211 -0.89 5.63 2.63
CA ALA A 211 -0.11 5.49 1.40
C ALA A 211 -0.74 6.20 0.18
N LEU A 212 -2.06 6.46 0.16
CA LEU A 212 -2.74 7.10 -1.00
C LEU A 212 -2.08 8.40 -1.46
N ALA A 213 -1.54 9.18 -0.52
CA ALA A 213 -0.86 10.44 -0.84
C ALA A 213 0.33 10.26 -1.79
N GLN A 214 0.97 9.08 -1.78
CA GLN A 214 2.11 8.76 -2.64
C GLN A 214 1.73 8.50 -4.11
N PHE A 215 0.44 8.28 -4.40
CA PHE A 215 -0.05 7.85 -5.71
C PHE A 215 -0.91 8.89 -6.45
N LYS A 216 -1.05 10.11 -5.92
CA LYS A 216 -2.00 11.13 -6.41
C LYS A 216 -1.84 11.55 -7.88
N SER A 217 -0.73 11.22 -8.53
CA SER A 217 -0.45 11.55 -9.93
C SER A 217 -0.07 10.35 -10.79
N GLN A 218 -0.15 9.13 -10.26
CA GLN A 218 0.31 7.92 -10.94
C GLN A 218 -0.87 7.03 -11.33
N ASN A 219 -0.89 6.54 -12.58
CA ASN A 219 -1.83 5.50 -13.00
C ASN A 219 -1.29 4.10 -12.64
N GLN A 220 -0.86 3.93 -11.39
CA GLN A 220 -0.25 2.70 -10.86
C GLN A 220 -1.03 2.21 -9.65
N ARG A 221 -0.96 0.90 -9.39
CA ARG A 221 -1.54 0.31 -8.19
C ARG A 221 -0.52 0.38 -7.06
N GLY A 222 -1.03 0.47 -5.84
CA GLY A 222 -0.20 0.50 -4.65
C GLY A 222 -0.18 -0.85 -3.96
N ILE A 223 0.98 -1.17 -3.38
CA ILE A 223 1.18 -2.27 -2.45
C ILE A 223 1.75 -1.67 -1.17
N VAL A 224 1.10 -1.89 -0.04
CA VAL A 224 1.63 -1.58 1.29
C VAL A 224 1.93 -2.88 1.99
N VAL A 225 3.16 -3.03 2.48
CA VAL A 225 3.52 -4.09 3.41
C VAL A 225 3.93 -3.43 4.72
N VAL A 226 3.31 -3.87 5.82
CA VAL A 226 3.72 -3.46 7.16
C VAL A 226 3.98 -4.72 7.97
N GLU A 227 5.21 -4.86 8.45
CA GLU A 227 5.59 -5.90 9.41
C GLU A 227 5.94 -5.25 10.75
N ALA A 228 5.60 -5.90 11.86
CA ALA A 228 6.00 -5.44 13.17
C ALA A 228 6.14 -6.57 14.18
N THR A 229 7.11 -6.42 15.08
CA THR A 229 7.32 -7.32 16.20
C THR A 229 7.09 -6.60 17.51
N LYS A 230 6.20 -7.14 18.35
CA LYS A 230 6.04 -6.70 19.74
C LYS A 230 7.29 -7.06 20.54
N GLN A 231 7.88 -6.07 21.20
CA GLN A 231 8.99 -6.25 22.14
C GLN A 231 8.46 -6.88 23.45
#